data_AF-I4DPA0-F1
#
_entry.id   AF-I4DPA0-F1
#
_cell.length_a   1.000
_cell.length_b   1.000
_cell.length_c   1.000
_cell.angle_alpha   90.00
_cell.angle_beta   90.00
_cell.angle_gamma   90.00
#
_symmetry.space_group_name_H-M   'P 1'
#
loop_
_entity.id
_entity.type
_entity.pdbx_description
1 polymer ?
#
loop_
_entity_poly.entity_id
_entity_poly.type
_entity_poly.pdbx_seq_one_letter_code
_entity_poly.pdbx_strand_id
1 'polypeptide(L)' 'LTPSFNNIQVSRRYKHFDWLHERLQEKFSLVPIPPLPDKQISGRYDEQLIERRRVQ' A
#
# COMPACT_ATOMS: atom_id res chain seq x y z
N LEU A 1 9.94 -11.40 -5.80
CA LEU A 1 8.59 -11.21 -6.39
C LEU A 1 8.84 -10.87 -7.85
N THR A 2 8.30 -11.66 -8.78
CA THR A 2 8.44 -11.37 -10.21
C THR A 2 7.21 -10.56 -10.63
N PRO A 3 7.37 -9.34 -11.16
CA PRO A 3 6.22 -8.57 -11.61
C PRO A 3 5.55 -9.29 -12.80
N SER A 4 4.22 -9.37 -12.76
CA SER A 4 3.42 -9.83 -13.90
C SER A 4 2.71 -8.62 -14.51
N PHE A 5 3.06 -8.26 -15.74
CA PHE A 5 2.38 -7.19 -16.49
C PHE A 5 1.31 -7.79 -17.41
N ASN A 6 0.31 -8.44 -16.81
CA ASN A 6 -0.76 -9.14 -17.55
C ASN A 6 -2.01 -8.28 -17.75
N ASN A 7 -1.95 -6.98 -17.44
CA ASN A 7 -3.03 -6.00 -17.55
C ASN A 7 -4.34 -6.40 -16.81
N ILE A 8 -4.23 -7.30 -15.82
CA ILE A 8 -5.37 -7.70 -14.99
C ILE A 8 -5.53 -6.71 -13.85
N GLN A 9 -6.68 -6.04 -13.79
CA GLN A 9 -7.00 -5.13 -12.70
C GLN A 9 -7.32 -5.92 -11.42
N VAL A 10 -6.75 -5.49 -10.29
CA VAL A 10 -7.04 -6.05 -8.97
C VAL A 10 -7.59 -4.99 -8.04
N SER A 11 -8.62 -5.34 -7.28
CA SER A 11 -9.13 -4.49 -6.20
C SER A 11 -8.44 -4.84 -4.88
N ARG A 12 -7.83 -3.85 -4.22
CA ARG A 12 -7.18 -4.01 -2.90
C ARG A 12 -7.55 -2.84 -2.01
N ARG A 13 -7.91 -3.14 -0.75
CA ARG A 13 -8.13 -2.13 0.28
C ARG A 13 -6.81 -1.79 0.99
N TYR A 14 -6.73 -0.62 1.62
CA TYR A 14 -5.55 -0.16 2.37
C TYR A 14 -4.97 -1.23 3.32
N LYS A 15 -5.83 -1.96 4.04
CA LYS A 15 -5.43 -3.05 4.95
C LYS A 15 -4.67 -4.22 4.28
N HIS A 16 -4.82 -4.43 2.98
CA HIS A 16 -4.00 -5.42 2.26
C HIS A 16 -2.56 -4.94 2.10
N PHE A 17 -2.34 -3.63 1.98
CA PHE A 17 -1.01 -3.04 1.92
C PHE A 17 -0.33 -3.04 3.28
N ASP A 18 -1.07 -2.79 4.38
CA ASP A 18 -0.55 -2.99 5.76
C ASP A 18 0.06 -4.39 5.92
N TRP A 19 -0.71 -5.43 5.59
CA TRP A 19 -0.26 -6.82 5.68
C TRP A 19 0.96 -7.11 4.78
N LEU A 20 0.95 -6.60 3.54
CA LEU A 20 2.06 -6.80 2.62
C LEU A 20 3.34 -6.12 3.12
N HIS A 21 3.22 -4.90 3.66
CA HIS A 21 4.33 -4.13 4.20
C HIS A 21 5.01 -4.87 5.36
N GLU A 22 4.25 -5.42 6.31
CA GLU A 22 4.79 -6.26 7.40
C GLU A 22 5.59 -7.45 6.85
N ARG A 23 5.06 -8.17 5.87
CA ARG A 23 5.75 -9.32 5.26
C ARG A 23 7.02 -8.92 4.51
N LEU A 24 7.02 -7.75 3.85
CA LEU A 24 8.20 -7.23 3.17
C LEU A 24 9.28 -6.81 4.16
N GLN A 25 8.90 -6.14 5.26
CA GLN A 25 9.83 -5.75 6.33
C GLN A 25 10.49 -6.97 6.98
N GLU A 26 9.70 -8.01 7.28
CA GLU A 26 10.22 -9.26 7.86
C GLU A 26 11.19 -9.98 6.90
N LYS A 27 10.87 -9.99 5.60
CA LYS A 27 11.65 -10.73 4.60
C LYS A 27 12.92 -10.03 4.14
N PHE A 28 12.91 -8.70 4.07
CA PHE A 28 13.96 -7.91 3.45
C PHE A 28 14.58 -6.93 4.45
N SER A 29 15.26 -7.45 5.48
CA SER A 29 15.86 -6.64 6.55
C SER A 29 16.93 -5.64 6.11
N LEU A 30 17.57 -5.86 4.95
CA LEU A 30 18.61 -4.98 4.40
C LEU A 30 18.10 -4.07 3.28
N VAL A 31 16.81 -4.15 2.92
CA VAL A 31 16.22 -3.33 1.87
C VAL A 31 15.22 -2.37 2.52
N PRO A 32 15.37 -1.04 2.37
CA PRO A 32 14.41 -0.11 2.92
C PRO A 32 13.06 -0.29 2.21
N ILE A 33 12.04 -0.65 2.98
CA ILE A 33 10.65 -0.72 2.49
C ILE A 33 10.03 0.68 2.62
N PRO A 34 9.45 1.25 1.54
CA PRO A 34 8.79 2.54 1.60
C PRO A 34 7.64 2.56 2.62
N PRO A 35 7.46 3.66 3.37
CA PRO A 35 6.37 3.76 4.34
C PRO A 35 5.01 3.79 3.63
N LEU A 36 4.00 3.24 4.30
CA LEU A 36 2.62 3.37 3.84
C LEU A 36 2.08 4.79 4.09
N PRO A 37 1.14 5.27 3.27
CA PRO A 37 0.49 6.56 3.49
C PRO A 37 -0.20 6.64 4.85
N ASP A 38 -0.21 7.82 5.47
CA ASP A 38 -0.72 7.99 6.84
C ASP A 38 -2.13 7.45 7.04
N LYS A 39 -2.32 6.74 8.16
CA LYS A 39 -3.62 6.22 8.57
C LYS A 39 -4.44 7.33 9.24
N GLN A 40 -5.24 8.03 8.45
CA GLN A 40 -6.25 8.96 8.96
C GLN A 40 -7.51 8.21 9.40
N ILE A 41 -7.94 8.44 10.65
CA ILE A 41 -9.14 7.80 11.25
C ILE A 41 -10.40 8.63 10.94
N SER A 42 -10.32 9.95 11.07
CA SER A 42 -11.40 10.88 10.71
C SER A 42 -11.35 11.24 9.23
N GLY A 43 -12.49 11.41 8.56
CA GLY A 43 -12.53 11.73 7.13
C GLY A 43 -11.87 10.67 6.23
N ARG A 44 -11.79 9.41 6.68
CA ARG A 44 -11.02 8.34 6.01
C ARG A 44 -11.53 7.95 4.61
N TYR A 45 -12.72 8.44 4.25
CA TYR A 45 -13.37 8.24 2.96
C TYR A 45 -13.39 9.52 2.11
N ASP A 46 -12.71 10.58 2.57
CA ASP A 46 -12.53 11.79 1.78
C ASP A 46 -11.78 11.44 0.48
N GLU A 47 -12.34 11.87 -0.65
CA GLU A 47 -11.80 11.58 -1.97
C GLU A 47 -10.41 12.20 -2.17
N GLN A 48 -10.16 13.38 -1.59
CA GLN A 48 -8.84 14.01 -1.64
C GLN A 48 -7.81 13.18 -0.87
N LEU A 49 -8.20 12.58 0.25
CA LEU A 49 -7.35 11.68 1.02
C LEU A 49 -7.07 10.40 0.23
N ILE A 50 -8.09 9.78 -0.36
CA ILE A 50 -7.94 8.56 -1.15
C ILE A 50 -7.00 8.80 -2.32
N GLU A 51 -7.16 9.93 -3.03
CA GLU A 51 -6.33 10.25 -4.18
C GLU A 51 -4.89 10.53 -3.76
N ARG A 52 -4.65 11.33 -2.71
CA ARG A 52 -3.29 11.54 -2.17
C ARG A 52 -2.58 10.24 -1.83
N ARG A 53 -3.30 9.26 -1.26
CA ARG A 53 -2.75 7.93 -0.95
C ARG A 53 -2.44 7.07 -2.18
N ARG A 54 -3.09 7.33 -3.33
CA ARG A 54 -2.83 6.59 -4.58
C ARG A 54 -1.58 7.06 -5.30
N VAL A 55 -1.22 8.33 -5.14
CA VAL A 55 -0.06 8.94 -5.83
C VAL A 55 1.25 8.76 -5.07
N GLN A 56 1.17 8.46 -3.76
CA GLN A 56 2.32 8.21 -2.88
C GLN A 56 2.79 6.76 -3.00
#